data_AF-A0A7L3A9Q5-F1
#
_entry.id   AF-A0A7L3A9Q5-F1
#
_cell.length_a   1.000
_cell.length_b   1.000
_cell.length_c   1.000
_cell.angle_alpha   90.00
_cell.angle_beta   90.00
_cell.angle_gamma   90.00
#
_symmetry.space_group_name_H-M   'P 1'
#
loop_
_entity.id
_entity.type
_entity.pdbx_description
1 polymer ?
#
loop_
_entity_poly.entity_id
_entity_poly.type
_entity_poly.pdbx_seq_one_letter_code
_entity_poly.pdbx_strand_id
1 'polypeptide(L)'
;RAVLLLSGKRKSGKDFVAEELRSRLGPDVCTILRLSGPLKEQYAKEHGLDFQRLLDASAYKERFRQDMIRWGEEKRRADPGFFCRAAVQGALQPVWV
;
A
#
# COMPACT_ATOMS: atom_id res chain seq x y z
N ARG A 1 10.74 11.64 -13.69
CA ARG A 1 10.06 10.59 -12.89
C ARG A 1 8.65 10.43 -13.43
N ALA A 2 8.16 9.19 -13.56
CA ALA A 2 6.80 8.89 -13.98
C ALA A 2 6.07 8.16 -12.84
N VAL A 3 4.80 8.51 -12.59
CA VAL A 3 3.96 7.90 -11.57
C VAL A 3 2.68 7.38 -12.23
N LEU A 4 2.44 6.08 -12.17
CA LEU A 4 1.30 5.41 -12.77
C LEU A 4 0.32 4.99 -11.67
N LEU A 5 -0.76 5.73 -11.49
CA LEU A 5 -1.74 5.43 -10.46
C LEU A 5 -2.73 4.36 -10.93
N LEU A 6 -2.57 3.13 -10.44
CA LEU A 6 -3.49 2.03 -10.73
C LEU A 6 -4.64 1.98 -9.71
N SER A 7 -5.86 2.14 -10.18
CA SER A 7 -7.09 2.07 -9.36
C SER A 7 -8.15 1.15 -9.99
N GLY A 8 -9.06 0.64 -9.16
CA GLY A 8 -10.12 -0.29 -9.61
C GLY A 8 -10.51 -1.35 -8.58
N LYS A 9 -11.60 -2.07 -8.85
CA LYS A 9 -12.23 -3.02 -7.91
C LYS A 9 -11.39 -4.28 -7.69
N ARG A 10 -11.76 -5.08 -6.67
CA ARG A 10 -11.12 -6.38 -6.38
C ARG A 10 -11.33 -7.33 -7.57
N LYS A 11 -10.33 -8.16 -7.89
CA LYS A 11 -10.32 -9.10 -9.02
C LYS A 11 -10.37 -8.45 -10.43
N SER A 12 -10.07 -7.16 -10.55
CA SER A 12 -9.96 -6.47 -11.86
C SER A 12 -8.56 -6.47 -12.47
N GLY A 13 -7.61 -7.28 -11.97
CA GLY A 13 -6.30 -7.46 -12.61
C GLY A 13 -5.23 -6.39 -12.35
N LYS A 14 -5.46 -5.41 -11.45
CA LYS A 14 -4.47 -4.33 -11.17
C LYS A 14 -3.09 -4.84 -10.75
N ASP A 15 -3.07 -5.83 -9.85
CA ASP A 15 -1.80 -6.40 -9.38
C ASP A 15 -1.06 -7.10 -10.53
N PHE A 16 -1.79 -7.78 -11.42
CA PHE A 16 -1.21 -8.38 -12.62
C PHE A 16 -0.58 -7.32 -13.54
N VAL A 17 -1.29 -6.22 -13.81
CA VAL A 17 -0.76 -5.12 -14.64
C VAL A 17 0.47 -4.47 -14.01
N ALA A 18 0.45 -4.23 -12.69
CA ALA A 18 1.58 -3.64 -11.97
C ALA A 18 2.84 -4.53 -12.06
N GLU A 19 2.67 -5.82 -11.84
CA GLU A 19 3.75 -6.79 -11.91
C GLU A 19 4.28 -6.95 -13.35
N GLU A 20 3.40 -6.95 -14.36
CA GLU A 20 3.81 -7.01 -15.77
C GLU A 20 4.60 -5.76 -16.18
N LEU A 21 4.19 -4.57 -15.75
CA LEU A 21 4.94 -3.32 -15.98
C LEU A 21 6.33 -3.38 -15.35
N ARG A 22 6.42 -3.80 -14.08
CA ARG A 22 7.70 -3.96 -13.38
C ARG A 22 8.60 -5.00 -14.05
N SER A 23 8.02 -6.13 -14.47
CA SER A 23 8.73 -7.21 -15.16
C SER A 23 9.38 -6.72 -16.46
N ARG A 24 8.66 -5.94 -17.25
CA ARG A 24 9.15 -5.41 -18.53
C ARG A 24 10.17 -4.28 -18.39
N LEU A 25 9.99 -3.40 -17.40
CA LEU A 25 10.89 -2.25 -17.19
C LEU A 25 12.14 -2.63 -16.39
N GLY A 26 12.06 -3.69 -15.59
CA GLY A 26 13.12 -4.12 -14.68
C GLY A 26 13.06 -3.44 -13.31
N PRO A 27 13.52 -4.13 -12.25
CA PRO A 27 13.43 -3.67 -10.85
C PRO A 27 14.28 -2.41 -10.55
N ASP A 28 15.30 -2.15 -11.36
CA ASP A 28 16.17 -0.96 -11.23
C ASP A 28 15.49 0.31 -11.78
N VAL A 29 14.50 0.14 -12.66
CA VAL A 29 13.80 1.24 -13.34
C VAL A 29 12.41 1.46 -12.77
N CYS A 30 11.73 0.40 -12.35
CA CYS A 30 10.33 0.41 -11.93
C CYS A 30 10.15 -0.21 -10.55
N THR A 31 9.45 0.50 -9.65
CA THR A 31 9.04 -0.04 -8.35
C THR A 31 7.54 0.03 -8.17
N ILE A 32 6.99 -0.95 -7.44
CA ILE A 32 5.57 -1.04 -7.12
C ILE A 32 5.37 -0.53 -5.70
N LEU A 33 4.57 0.53 -5.53
CA LEU A 33 4.29 1.17 -4.25
C LEU A 33 2.83 0.91 -3.85
N ARG A 34 2.63 0.26 -2.69
CA ARG A 34 1.29 -0.10 -2.20
C ARG A 34 0.91 0.71 -0.98
N LEU A 35 -0.11 1.57 -1.10
CA LEU A 35 -0.64 2.37 0.03
C LEU A 35 -1.18 1.51 1.20
N SER A 36 -1.54 0.26 0.94
CA SER A 36 -2.01 -0.66 1.98
C SER A 36 -0.90 -1.13 2.93
N GLY A 37 0.37 -1.05 2.54
CA GLY A 37 1.51 -1.36 3.40
C GLY A 37 1.62 -0.35 4.55
N PRO A 38 1.84 0.95 4.26
CA PRO A 38 1.88 2.00 5.28
C PRO A 38 0.63 2.09 6.15
N LEU A 39 -0.55 1.84 5.58
CA LEU A 39 -1.79 1.75 6.36
C LEU A 39 -1.69 0.71 7.49
N LYS A 40 -1.28 -0.51 7.15
CA LYS A 40 -1.17 -1.61 8.13
C LYS A 40 -0.06 -1.37 9.14
N GLU A 41 1.07 -0.84 8.69
CA GLU A 41 2.22 -0.55 9.55
C GLU A 41 1.89 0.50 10.60
N GLN A 42 1.33 1.63 10.18
CA GLN A 42 0.97 2.72 11.09
C GLN A 42 -0.19 2.31 12.01
N TYR A 43 -1.17 1.57 11.49
CA TYR A 43 -2.26 1.02 12.31
C TYR A 43 -1.72 0.06 13.37
N ALA A 44 -0.84 -0.87 13.00
CA ALA A 44 -0.21 -1.77 13.96
C ALA A 44 0.55 -1.01 15.05
N LYS A 45 1.33 0.00 14.66
CA LYS A 45 2.10 0.82 15.59
C LYS A 45 1.23 1.60 16.57
N GLU A 46 0.16 2.24 16.09
CA GLU A 46 -0.74 3.07 16.93
C GLU A 46 -1.59 2.22 17.88
N HIS A 47 -1.90 0.97 17.49
CA HIS A 47 -2.76 0.07 18.26
C HIS A 47 -2.02 -1.08 18.97
N GLY A 48 -0.68 -1.07 18.96
CA GLY A 48 0.13 -2.13 19.60
C GLY A 48 -0.09 -3.53 19.03
N LEU A 49 -0.36 -3.63 17.72
CA LEU A 49 -0.60 -4.89 17.02
C LEU A 49 0.66 -5.41 16.33
N ASP A 50 0.65 -6.69 15.99
CA ASP A 50 1.71 -7.30 15.19
C ASP A 50 1.52 -6.97 13.70
N PHE A 51 2.42 -6.15 13.17
CA PHE A 51 2.42 -5.75 11.75
C PHE A 51 2.53 -6.95 10.81
N GLN A 52 3.38 -7.93 11.09
CA GLN A 52 3.58 -9.08 10.20
C GLN A 52 2.27 -9.88 10.07
N ARG A 53 1.54 -10.04 11.17
CA ARG A 53 0.24 -10.73 11.15
C ARG A 53 -0.87 -9.97 10.41
N LEU A 54 -0.75 -8.65 10.25
CA LEU A 54 -1.64 -7.83 9.43
C LEU A 54 -1.29 -7.89 7.93
N LEU A 55 -0.07 -8.30 7.58
CA LEU A 55 0.31 -8.55 6.19
C LEU A 55 -0.38 -9.81 5.66
N ASP A 56 -0.45 -10.86 6.48
CA ASP A 56 -0.96 -12.18 6.13
C ASP A 56 -2.46 -12.24 5.83
N ALA A 57 -2.89 -13.26 5.10
CA ALA A 57 -4.29 -13.61 4.86
C ALA A 57 -4.93 -14.33 6.07
N SER A 58 -4.66 -13.86 7.28
CA SER A 58 -5.07 -14.51 8.52
C SER A 58 -6.44 -14.04 9.01
N ALA A 59 -7.12 -14.87 9.80
CA ALA A 59 -8.32 -14.45 10.53
C ALA A 59 -8.04 -13.27 11.49
N TYR A 60 -6.79 -13.15 11.96
CA TYR A 60 -6.33 -12.03 12.78
C TYR A 60 -6.49 -10.69 12.04
N LYS A 61 -6.03 -10.62 10.78
CA LYS A 61 -6.21 -9.43 9.94
C LYS A 61 -7.68 -9.10 9.71
N GLU A 62 -8.51 -10.10 9.41
CA GLU A 62 -9.91 -9.84 9.05
C GLU A 62 -10.71 -9.27 10.23
N ARG A 63 -10.36 -9.63 11.48
CA ARG A 63 -10.94 -9.04 12.70
C ARG A 63 -10.76 -7.52 12.78
N PHE A 64 -9.61 -7.00 12.36
CA PHE A 64 -9.31 -5.56 12.46
C PHE A 64 -9.58 -4.80 11.16
N ARG A 65 -10.06 -5.46 10.11
CA ARG A 65 -10.10 -4.89 8.77
C ARG A 65 -11.02 -3.68 8.68
N GLN A 66 -12.22 -3.76 9.24
CA GLN A 66 -13.19 -2.65 9.18
C GLN A 66 -12.67 -1.43 9.95
N ASP A 67 -12.17 -1.64 11.16
CA ASP A 67 -11.62 -0.58 12.01
C ASP A 67 -10.39 0.07 11.36
N MET A 68 -9.49 -0.73 10.80
CA MET A 68 -8.31 -0.23 10.08
C MET A 68 -8.69 0.60 8.85
N ILE A 69 -9.75 0.22 8.11
CA ILE A 69 -10.25 1.03 7.00
C ILE A 69 -10.78 2.37 7.52
N ARG A 70 -11.63 2.35 8.56
CA ARG A 70 -12.20 3.56 9.14
C ARG A 70 -11.14 4.51 9.66
N TRP A 71 -10.21 3.99 10.47
CA TRP A 71 -9.06 4.74 10.98
C TRP A 71 -8.22 5.32 9.83
N GLY A 72 -7.99 4.53 8.78
CA GLY A 72 -7.27 4.98 7.58
C GLY A 72 -7.97 6.14 6.86
N GLU A 73 -9.30 6.11 6.74
CA GLU A 73 -10.07 7.23 6.17
C GLU A 73 -10.07 8.47 7.06
N GLU A 74 -10.03 8.30 8.38
CA GLU A 74 -9.88 9.43 9.33
C GLU A 74 -8.51 10.10 9.16
N LYS A 75 -7.41 9.31 9.09
CA LYS A 75 -6.07 9.85 8.81
C LYS A 75 -5.99 10.52 7.43
N ARG A 76 -6.58 9.92 6.38
CA ARG A 76 -6.63 10.52 5.02
C ARG A 76 -7.42 11.83 4.96
N ARG A 77 -8.50 11.95 5.74
CA ARG A 77 -9.28 13.19 5.81
C ARG A 77 -8.51 14.31 6.50
N ALA A 78 -7.77 14.00 7.55
CA ALA A 78 -6.93 14.96 8.24
C ALA A 78 -5.68 15.34 7.41
N ASP A 79 -5.07 14.37 6.73
CA ASP A 79 -3.89 14.55 5.91
C ASP A 79 -3.90 13.58 4.71
N PRO A 80 -4.31 14.07 3.52
CA PRO A 80 -4.38 13.25 2.31
C PRO A 80 -3.03 12.61 1.92
N GLY A 81 -1.91 13.21 2.33
CA GLY A 81 -0.56 12.73 2.02
C GLY A 81 0.01 11.73 3.03
N PHE A 82 -0.70 11.45 4.13
CA PHE A 82 -0.18 10.67 5.26
C PHE A 82 0.45 9.33 4.83
N PHE A 83 -0.29 8.51 4.09
CA PHE A 83 0.22 7.22 3.60
C PHE A 83 1.08 7.35 2.34
N CYS A 84 0.86 8.37 1.52
CA CYS A 84 1.63 8.58 0.29
C CYS A 84 3.10 8.87 0.61
N ARG A 85 3.37 9.73 1.60
CA ARG A 85 4.74 10.05 2.01
C ARG A 85 5.50 8.83 2.54
N ALA A 86 4.81 7.99 3.32
CA ALA A 86 5.37 6.74 3.80
C ALA A 86 5.59 5.73 2.65
N ALA A 87 4.66 5.64 1.69
CA ALA A 87 4.76 4.71 0.57
C ALA A 87 5.93 5.01 -0.38
N VAL A 88 6.28 6.28 -0.57
CA VAL A 88 7.37 6.69 -1.46
C VAL A 88 8.73 6.76 -0.74
N GLN A 89 8.75 6.56 0.58
CA GLN A 89 9.98 6.62 1.34
C GLN A 89 10.94 5.52 0.91
N GLY A 90 12.13 5.89 0.43
CA GLY A 90 13.13 4.95 -0.09
C GLY A 90 12.93 4.51 -1.55
N ALA A 91 11.92 5.01 -2.25
CA ALA A 91 11.76 4.76 -3.69
C ALA A 91 12.77 5.60 -4.49
N LEU A 92 13.73 4.93 -5.13
CA LEU A 92 14.81 5.56 -5.90
C LEU A 92 14.58 5.46 -7.41
N GLN A 93 13.76 4.50 -7.84
CA GLN A 93 13.47 4.20 -9.23
C GLN A 93 12.82 5.40 -9.95
N PRO A 94 13.08 5.59 -11.25
CA PRO A 94 12.49 6.67 -12.03
C PRO A 94 11.00 6.48 -12.36
N VAL A 95 10.49 5.24 -12.32
CA VAL A 95 9.09 4.88 -12.57
C VAL A 95 8.46 4.25 -11.33
N TRP A 96 7.34 4.81 -10.88
CA TRP A 96 6.56 4.32 -9.74
C TRP A 96 5.18 3.87 -10.22
N VAL A 97 4.78 2.67 -9.81
CA VAL A 97 3.46 2.07 -10.09
C VAL A 97 2.69 1.83 -8.80
#